data_AF-A0A955YD05-F1
#
_entry.id   AF-A0A955YD05-F1
#
_cell.length_a   1.000
_cell.length_b   1.000
_cell.length_c   1.000
_cell.angle_alpha   90.00
_cell.angle_beta   90.00
_cell.angle_gamma   90.00
#
_symmetry.space_group_name_H-M   'P 1'
#
loop_
_entity.id
_entity.type
_entity.pdbx_description
1 polymer ?
#
loop_
_entity_poly.entity_id
_entity_poly.type
_entity_poly.pdbx_seq_one_letter_code
_entity_poly.pdbx_strand_id
1 'polypeptide(L)'
;MSRALSFVVLALSASVVAHADENGTPGTISSMRVHTPSADSFLQYHGRVQITSSQDGRNLQREYRWGGLSCGSRVLEPDEVAMLQQAHIHGFTIKPIWKPGQGTTRCLVGFDLR
;
A
#
# COMPACT_ATOMS: atom_id res chain seq x y z
N MET A 1 -11.28 31.79 54.35
CA MET A 1 -11.66 31.93 52.93
C MET A 1 -10.70 31.09 52.09
N SER A 2 -11.28 30.27 51.21
CA SER A 2 -10.70 29.08 50.58
C SER A 2 -9.45 29.31 49.73
N ARG A 3 -8.48 28.40 49.84
CA ARG A 3 -7.43 28.20 48.83
C ARG A 3 -7.91 27.14 47.84
N ALA A 4 -8.06 27.54 46.59
CA ALA A 4 -8.54 26.70 45.51
C ALA A 4 -7.50 25.62 45.16
N LEU A 5 -7.93 24.35 45.15
CA LEU A 5 -7.20 23.25 44.55
C LEU A 5 -7.25 23.41 43.02
N SER A 6 -6.10 23.65 42.38
CA SER A 6 -5.97 23.51 40.94
C SER A 6 -5.84 22.04 40.57
N PHE A 7 -6.86 21.51 39.90
CA PHE A 7 -6.83 20.20 39.25
C PHE A 7 -5.93 20.27 38.01
N VAL A 8 -4.82 19.52 38.02
CA VAL A 8 -4.01 19.28 36.83
C VAL A 8 -4.74 18.24 35.97
N VAL A 9 -5.26 18.66 34.82
CA VAL A 9 -5.84 17.78 33.80
C VAL A 9 -4.70 17.09 33.06
N LEU A 10 -4.51 15.79 33.31
CA LEU A 10 -3.55 14.96 32.59
C LEU A 10 -4.11 14.67 31.18
N ALA A 11 -3.61 15.38 30.18
CA ALA A 11 -3.98 15.15 28.78
C ALA A 11 -3.39 13.80 28.31
N LEU A 12 -4.24 12.77 28.19
CA LEU A 12 -3.87 11.55 27.49
C LEU A 12 -3.74 11.86 25.99
N SER A 13 -2.50 12.07 25.53
CA SER A 13 -2.18 12.07 24.12
C SER A 13 -2.46 10.69 23.53
N ALA A 14 -3.56 10.56 22.79
CA ALA A 14 -3.87 9.36 22.02
C ALA A 14 -2.78 9.18 20.96
N SER A 15 -1.90 8.21 21.16
CA SER A 15 -0.88 7.81 20.20
C SER A 15 -1.57 7.29 18.94
N VAL A 16 -1.56 8.08 17.88
CA VAL A 16 -1.95 7.60 16.56
C VAL A 16 -0.88 6.59 16.15
N VAL A 17 -1.19 5.30 16.27
CA VAL A 17 -0.28 4.24 15.82
C VAL A 17 -0.20 4.33 14.31
N ALA A 18 0.83 4.99 13.80
CA ALA A 18 1.16 4.93 12.39
C ALA A 18 1.46 3.47 12.08
N HIS A 19 0.60 2.81 11.29
CA HIS A 19 0.89 1.46 10.82
C HIS A 19 2.22 1.50 10.04
N ALA A 20 3.18 0.74 10.56
CA ALA A 20 4.48 0.56 9.92
C ALA A 20 4.29 -0.07 8.53
N ASP A 21 5.24 0.20 7.66
CA ASP A 21 5.30 -0.46 6.36
C ASP A 21 5.48 -1.97 6.53
N GLU A 22 4.69 -2.74 5.80
CA GLU A 22 4.80 -4.19 5.75
C GLU A 22 5.55 -4.62 4.48
N ASN A 23 6.49 -5.54 4.67
CA ASN A 23 7.21 -6.17 3.57
C ASN A 23 6.42 -7.35 3.03
N GLY A 24 6.11 -7.36 1.74
CA GLY A 24 5.56 -8.53 1.07
C GLY A 24 6.63 -9.55 0.65
N THR A 25 6.16 -10.69 0.17
CA THR A 25 7.02 -11.74 -0.37
C THR A 25 7.54 -11.34 -1.76
N PRO A 26 8.84 -11.48 -2.05
CA PRO A 26 9.37 -11.28 -3.38
C PRO A 26 8.69 -12.18 -4.43
N GLY A 27 8.45 -11.64 -5.61
CA GLY A 27 7.84 -12.39 -6.71
C GLY A 27 7.82 -11.60 -8.02
N THR A 28 7.23 -12.17 -9.06
CA THR A 28 7.11 -11.52 -10.37
C THR A 28 5.70 -10.97 -10.56
N ILE A 29 5.57 -9.87 -11.28
CA ILE A 29 4.27 -9.29 -11.62
C ILE A 29 3.61 -10.18 -12.69
N SER A 30 2.51 -10.84 -12.34
CA SER A 30 1.73 -11.67 -13.25
C SER A 30 0.65 -10.89 -14.00
N SER A 31 0.15 -9.79 -13.41
CA SER A 31 -0.69 -8.82 -14.13
C SER A 31 -0.56 -7.42 -13.53
N MET A 32 -0.72 -6.42 -14.40
CA MET A 32 -0.75 -5.01 -14.02
C MET A 32 -1.96 -4.33 -14.66
N ARG A 33 -2.61 -3.44 -13.92
CA ARG A 33 -3.72 -2.60 -14.42
C ARG A 33 -3.55 -1.19 -13.91
N VAL A 34 -3.70 -0.22 -14.81
CA VAL A 34 -3.74 1.22 -14.51
C VAL A 34 -5.08 1.76 -14.99
N HIS A 35 -5.77 2.50 -14.14
CA HIS A 35 -6.99 3.23 -14.47
C HIS A 35 -6.63 4.68 -14.75
N THR A 36 -7.22 5.24 -15.80
CA THR A 36 -7.21 6.68 -16.06
C THR A 36 -8.33 7.36 -15.25
N PRO A 37 -8.26 8.68 -15.00
CA PRO A 37 -9.33 9.41 -14.30
C PRO A 37 -10.73 9.27 -14.89
N SER A 38 -10.84 8.91 -16.17
CA SER A 38 -12.10 8.70 -16.87
C SER A 38 -12.74 7.33 -16.63
N ALA A 39 -12.05 6.40 -15.96
CA ALA A 39 -12.58 5.07 -15.69
C ALA A 39 -13.45 5.07 -14.41
N ASP A 40 -14.59 4.39 -14.42
CA ASP A 40 -15.48 4.26 -13.25
C ASP A 40 -14.76 3.70 -12.01
N SER A 41 -13.77 2.85 -12.24
CA SER A 41 -12.98 2.21 -11.18
C SER A 41 -11.90 3.11 -10.60
N PHE A 42 -11.56 4.24 -11.23
CA PHE A 42 -10.48 5.13 -10.80
C PHE A 42 -10.69 5.66 -9.39
N LEU A 43 -11.92 6.03 -9.05
CA LEU A 43 -12.28 6.48 -7.71
C LEU A 43 -12.08 5.39 -6.65
N GLN A 44 -12.17 4.11 -7.03
CA GLN A 44 -11.93 3.01 -6.09
C GLN A 44 -10.43 2.77 -5.86
N TYR A 45 -9.65 2.75 -6.94
CA TYR A 45 -8.18 2.66 -6.93
C TYR A 45 -7.61 3.12 -8.28
N HIS A 46 -6.43 3.73 -8.29
CA HIS A 46 -5.80 4.21 -9.53
C HIS A 46 -5.14 3.08 -10.31
N GLY A 47 -4.69 2.02 -9.63
CA GLY A 47 -4.17 0.84 -10.31
C GLY A 47 -3.86 -0.30 -9.34
N ARG A 48 -3.45 -1.42 -9.91
CA ARG A 48 -3.07 -2.63 -9.18
C ARG A 48 -2.00 -3.45 -9.89
N VAL A 49 -1.26 -4.20 -9.10
CA VAL A 49 -0.41 -5.31 -9.55
C VAL A 49 -0.83 -6.60 -8.85
N GLN A 50 -0.75 -7.72 -9.57
CA GLN A 50 -0.78 -9.05 -8.98
C GLN A 50 0.62 -9.64 -9.03
N ILE A 51 1.12 -10.05 -7.88
CA ILE A 51 2.47 -10.60 -7.73
C ILE A 51 2.33 -12.08 -7.41
N THR A 52 3.01 -12.90 -8.22
CA THR A 52 3.14 -14.33 -7.99
C THR A 52 4.46 -14.59 -7.27
N SER A 53 4.37 -15.14 -6.07
CA SER A 53 5.52 -15.47 -5.21
C SER A 53 5.48 -16.94 -4.82
N SER A 54 6.64 -17.56 -4.60
CA SER A 54 6.71 -18.89 -4.00
C SER A 54 7.00 -18.75 -2.52
N GLN A 55 6.16 -19.35 -1.68
CA GLN A 55 6.36 -19.40 -0.23
C GLN A 55 6.04 -20.82 0.24
N ASP A 56 6.98 -21.44 0.94
CA ASP A 56 6.86 -22.81 1.47
C ASP A 56 6.47 -23.85 0.39
N GLY A 57 7.02 -23.69 -0.82
CA GLY A 57 6.75 -24.55 -1.97
C GLY A 57 5.40 -24.35 -2.64
N ARG A 58 4.63 -23.32 -2.25
CA ARG A 58 3.32 -22.98 -2.84
C ARG A 58 3.40 -21.66 -3.59
N ASN A 59 2.78 -21.62 -4.77
CA ASN A 59 2.57 -20.38 -5.50
C ASN A 59 1.44 -19.59 -4.85
N LEU A 60 1.77 -18.40 -4.37
CA LEU A 60 0.83 -17.44 -3.81
C LEU A 60 0.71 -16.24 -4.74
N GLN A 61 -0.52 -15.87 -5.06
CA GLN A 61 -0.84 -14.68 -5.84
C GLN A 61 -1.45 -13.63 -4.92
N ARG A 62 -0.84 -12.46 -4.84
CA ARG A 62 -1.29 -11.36 -3.99
C ARG A 62 -1.51 -10.10 -4.81
N GLU A 63 -2.64 -9.44 -4.57
CA GLU A 63 -2.97 -8.17 -5.18
C GLU A 63 -2.52 -7.00 -4.30
N TYR A 64 -1.91 -6.00 -4.93
CA TYR A 64 -1.54 -4.72 -4.32
C TYR A 64 -2.12 -3.59 -5.15
N ARG A 65 -2.75 -2.61 -4.51
CA ARG A 65 -3.42 -1.46 -5.14
C ARG A 65 -2.75 -0.15 -4.75
N TRP A 66 -2.99 0.92 -5.50
CA TRP A 66 -2.62 2.28 -5.10
C TRP A 66 -3.72 3.27 -5.48
N GLY A 67 -3.76 4.39 -4.76
CA GLY A 67 -4.70 5.50 -4.96
C GLY A 67 -6.17 5.17 -4.71
N GLY A 68 -7.03 6.12 -5.06
CA GLY A 68 -8.48 6.05 -4.86
C GLY A 68 -8.91 5.86 -3.40
N LEU A 69 -10.19 5.56 -3.20
CA LEU A 69 -10.78 5.34 -1.88
C LEU A 69 -10.15 4.16 -1.12
N SER A 70 -9.68 3.14 -1.84
CA SER A 70 -9.09 1.95 -1.21
C SER A 70 -7.79 2.28 -0.47
N CYS A 71 -7.01 3.24 -0.96
CA CYS A 71 -5.66 3.54 -0.48
C CYS A 71 -5.41 4.99 -0.04
N GLY A 72 -6.36 5.89 -0.28
CA GLY A 72 -6.29 7.30 0.10
C GLY A 72 -5.11 8.00 -0.59
N SER A 73 -4.27 8.66 0.21
CA SER A 73 -3.08 9.36 -0.27
C SER A 73 -1.90 8.46 -0.67
N ARG A 74 -2.03 7.13 -0.53
CA ARG A 74 -1.00 6.16 -0.94
C ARG A 74 -1.10 5.95 -2.45
N VAL A 75 -0.50 6.87 -3.19
CA VAL A 75 -0.43 6.87 -4.65
C VAL A 75 0.97 6.48 -5.11
N LEU A 76 1.08 6.06 -6.37
CA LEU A 76 2.36 5.94 -7.05
C LEU A 76 2.46 7.07 -8.08
N GLU A 77 3.64 7.64 -8.19
CA GLU A 77 3.99 8.62 -9.20
C GLU A 77 4.14 7.94 -10.58
N PRO A 78 3.99 8.68 -11.69
CA PRO A 78 4.09 8.12 -13.04
C PRO A 78 5.37 7.31 -13.30
N ASP A 79 6.51 7.76 -12.78
CA ASP A 79 7.80 7.08 -12.95
C ASP A 79 7.85 5.75 -12.19
N GLU A 80 7.20 5.67 -11.04
CA GLU A 80 7.10 4.43 -10.24
C GLU A 80 6.19 3.41 -10.93
N VAL A 81 5.09 3.87 -11.53
CA VAL A 81 4.23 3.05 -12.38
C VAL A 81 5.00 2.56 -13.61
N ALA A 82 5.82 3.41 -14.23
CA ALA A 82 6.67 3.01 -15.36
C ALA A 82 7.70 1.93 -14.94
N MET A 83 8.30 2.05 -13.76
CA MET A 83 9.20 1.02 -13.22
C MET A 83 8.49 -0.34 -13.00
N LEU A 84 7.25 -0.33 -12.50
CA LEU A 84 6.43 -1.56 -12.39
C LEU A 84 6.12 -2.16 -13.78
N GLN A 85 5.85 -1.32 -14.78
CA GLN A 85 5.65 -1.78 -16.15
C GLN A 85 6.91 -2.46 -16.70
N GLN A 86 8.09 -1.87 -16.49
CA GLN A 86 9.36 -2.48 -16.90
C GLN A 86 9.61 -3.80 -16.19
N ALA A 87 9.38 -3.85 -14.87
CA ALA A 87 9.50 -5.09 -14.10
C ALA A 87 8.55 -6.19 -14.62
N HIS A 88 7.32 -5.83 -15.02
CA HIS A 88 6.38 -6.77 -15.60
C HIS A 88 6.83 -7.29 -16.98
N ILE A 89 7.26 -6.40 -17.88
CA ILE A 89 7.71 -6.76 -19.24
C ILE A 89 8.94 -7.66 -19.20
N HIS A 90 9.90 -7.35 -18.33
CA HIS A 90 11.17 -8.06 -18.24
C HIS A 90 11.15 -9.24 -17.25
N GLY A 91 10.05 -9.43 -16.52
CA GLY A 91 9.93 -10.49 -15.52
C GLY A 91 10.86 -10.30 -14.31
N PHE A 92 11.20 -9.06 -13.97
CA PHE A 92 12.03 -8.79 -12.79
C PHE A 92 11.30 -9.19 -11.51
N THR A 93 12.07 -9.66 -10.54
CA THR A 93 11.52 -9.94 -9.23
C THR A 93 11.36 -8.62 -8.49
N ILE A 94 10.19 -8.41 -7.89
CA ILE A 94 9.94 -7.26 -7.03
C ILE A 94 9.59 -7.71 -5.63
N LYS A 95 10.02 -6.94 -4.63
CA LYS A 95 9.56 -7.10 -3.25
C LYS A 95 8.64 -5.93 -2.91
N PRO A 96 7.31 -6.14 -2.81
CA PRO A 96 6.39 -5.04 -2.56
C PRO A 96 6.46 -4.57 -1.11
N ILE A 97 6.37 -3.26 -0.91
CA ILE A 97 6.22 -2.62 0.40
C ILE A 97 4.79 -2.06 0.45
N TRP A 98 4.04 -2.40 1.51
CA TRP A 98 2.62 -2.11 1.54
C TRP A 98 2.12 -1.68 2.93
N LYS A 99 0.96 -1.02 2.96
CA LYS A 99 0.19 -0.73 4.18
C LYS A 99 -1.25 -1.22 4.05
N PRO A 100 -1.92 -1.54 5.17
CA PRO A 100 -3.36 -1.78 5.15
C PRO A 100 -4.13 -0.58 4.58
N GLY A 101 -5.07 -0.86 3.69
CA GLY A 101 -6.04 0.08 3.13
C GLY A 101 -7.45 -0.18 3.66
N GLN A 102 -8.45 0.31 2.92
CA GLN A 102 -9.85 0.01 3.23
C GLN A 102 -10.12 -1.49 3.09
N GLY A 103 -10.81 -2.07 4.09
CA GLY A 103 -11.15 -3.49 4.12
C GLY A 103 -9.90 -4.38 4.20
N THR A 104 -9.74 -5.28 3.23
CA THR A 104 -8.60 -6.21 3.14
C THR A 104 -7.55 -5.77 2.10
N THR A 105 -7.64 -4.53 1.63
CA THR A 105 -6.76 -3.99 0.58
C THR A 105 -5.32 -3.85 1.09
N ARG A 106 -4.36 -4.32 0.28
CA ARG A 106 -2.94 -4.01 0.45
C ARG A 106 -2.57 -2.82 -0.42
N CYS A 107 -2.27 -1.70 0.19
CA CYS A 107 -1.88 -0.50 -0.52
C CYS A 107 -0.38 -0.51 -0.76
N LEU A 108 0.04 -0.61 -2.02
CA LEU A 108 1.43 -0.50 -2.42
C LEU A 108 1.92 0.91 -2.11
N VAL A 109 3.00 1.00 -1.34
CA VAL A 109 3.65 2.26 -0.96
C VAL A 109 5.12 2.31 -1.37
N GLY A 110 5.61 1.23 -2.01
CA GLY A 110 6.96 1.13 -2.53
C GLY A 110 7.26 -0.30 -3.00
N PHE A 111 8.44 -0.50 -3.58
CA PHE A 111 8.93 -1.82 -3.97
C PHE A 111 10.45 -1.81 -4.13
N ASP A 112 11.10 -2.94 -3.82
CA ASP A 112 12.48 -3.19 -4.25
C ASP A 112 12.47 -3.89 -5.61
N LEU A 113 13.34 -3.48 -6.54
CA LEU A 113 13.69 -4.27 -7.72
C LEU A 113 14.82 -5.25 -7.35
N ARG A 114 14.75 -6.49 -7.85
CA ARG A 114 15.71 -7.58 -7.57
C ARG A 114 16.15 -8.26 -8.85
#